data_AF-A0A7J7G4G8-F1
#
_entry.id   AF-A0A7J7G4G8-F1
#
_cell.length_a   1.000
_cell.length_b   1.000
_cell.length_c   1.000
_cell.angle_alpha   90.00
_cell.angle_beta   90.00
_cell.angle_gamma   90.00
#
_symmetry.space_group_name_H-M   'P 1'
#
loop_
_entity.id
_entity.type
_entity.pdbx_description
1 polymer ?
#
loop_
_entity_poly.entity_id
_entity_poly.type
_entity_poly.pdbx_seq_one_letter_code
_entity_poly.pdbx_strand_id
1 'polypeptide(L)'
;MLTSQPPDPPISLDLQQKTYDGDPYADVANEVLPTFHGYAKSGTVSGPVVYVNYGRVEDYATLKEMGVNMSGTIALAKYGQIFRGDIVANAYDAGAVGVLIYTDRKDYGGGRGSAKWFPDDKWMPPSGVQVGSVFRGTGDPTTPGLPSSRACERLYGKCL
;
A
#
# COMPACT_ATOMS: atom_id res chain seq x y z
N MET A 1 19.88 29.01 -16.56
CA MET A 1 18.72 29.09 -15.66
C MET A 1 17.73 28.03 -16.10
N LEU A 2 17.55 26.96 -15.33
CA LEU A 2 16.53 25.94 -15.62
C LEU A 2 15.18 26.56 -15.27
N THR A 3 14.40 26.90 -16.28
CA THR A 3 13.03 27.38 -16.11
C THR A 3 12.21 26.24 -15.53
N SER A 4 11.63 26.44 -14.34
CA SER A 4 10.73 25.48 -13.72
C SER A 4 9.60 25.18 -14.69
N GLN A 5 9.47 23.93 -15.11
CA GLN A 5 8.27 23.51 -15.83
C GLN A 5 7.05 23.77 -14.96
N PRO A 6 5.90 24.16 -15.55
CA PRO A 6 4.67 24.24 -14.79
C PRO A 6 4.41 22.90 -14.09
N PRO A 7 3.93 22.91 -12.84
CA PRO A 7 3.68 21.67 -12.12
C PRO A 7 2.68 20.82 -12.90
N ASP A 8 3.00 19.54 -13.07
CA ASP A 8 2.09 18.57 -13.67
C ASP A 8 0.74 18.60 -12.93
N PRO A 9 -0.38 18.36 -13.63
CA PRO A 9 -1.68 18.26 -12.98
C PRO A 9 -1.66 17.15 -11.92
N PRO A 10 -2.37 17.34 -10.80
CA PRO A 10 -2.43 16.34 -9.75
C PRO A 10 -3.03 15.04 -10.28
N ILE A 11 -2.33 13.93 -10.04
CA ILE A 11 -2.85 12.59 -10.35
C ILE A 11 -3.76 12.16 -9.20
N SER A 12 -5.03 11.94 -9.49
CA SER A 12 -5.95 11.29 -8.57
C SER A 12 -5.84 9.78 -8.75
N LEU A 13 -5.63 9.06 -7.65
CA LEU A 13 -5.59 7.60 -7.67
C LEU A 13 -6.98 7.08 -7.34
N ASP A 14 -7.63 6.52 -8.35
CA ASP A 14 -8.91 5.83 -8.17
C ASP A 14 -8.70 4.58 -7.33
N LEU A 15 -9.49 4.43 -6.27
CA LEU A 15 -9.44 3.28 -5.37
C LEU A 15 -10.30 2.12 -5.89
N GLN A 16 -10.87 2.24 -7.10
CA GLN A 16 -11.71 1.24 -7.72
C GLN A 16 -10.96 0.47 -8.81
N GLN A 17 -11.13 -0.86 -8.81
CA GLN A 17 -10.69 -1.69 -9.90
C GLN A 17 -11.68 -1.57 -11.07
N LYS A 18 -11.17 -1.25 -12.26
CA LYS A 18 -11.99 -1.19 -13.48
C LYS A 18 -12.46 -2.59 -13.91
N THR A 19 -13.72 -2.67 -14.34
CA THR A 19 -14.29 -3.84 -15.04
C THR A 19 -13.77 -3.93 -16.48
N TYR A 20 -14.08 -5.04 -17.15
CA TYR A 20 -13.69 -5.30 -18.55
C TYR A 20 -14.90 -5.75 -19.38
N ASP A 21 -14.76 -5.72 -20.71
CA ASP A 21 -15.83 -6.13 -21.62
C ASP A 21 -16.21 -7.60 -21.40
N GLY A 22 -17.50 -7.84 -21.10
CA GLY A 22 -18.00 -9.17 -20.80
C GLY A 22 -17.71 -9.67 -19.38
N ASP A 23 -17.29 -8.79 -18.46
CA ASP A 23 -17.18 -9.12 -17.04
C ASP A 23 -18.53 -9.60 -16.48
N PRO A 24 -18.65 -10.87 -16.03
CA PRO A 24 -19.91 -11.41 -15.54
C PRO A 24 -20.40 -10.80 -14.22
N TYR A 25 -19.58 -9.94 -13.58
CA TYR A 25 -19.90 -9.26 -12.32
C TYR A 25 -19.97 -7.74 -12.45
N ALA A 26 -20.07 -7.22 -13.69
CA ALA A 26 -20.09 -5.78 -13.94
C ALA A 26 -21.25 -5.05 -13.24
N ASP A 27 -22.38 -5.72 -13.02
CA ASP A 27 -23.57 -5.20 -12.37
C ASP A 27 -23.40 -4.97 -10.86
N VAL A 28 -22.53 -5.76 -10.21
CA VAL A 28 -22.22 -5.68 -8.77
C VAL A 28 -20.87 -5.01 -8.48
N ALA A 29 -20.15 -4.51 -9.49
CA ALA A 29 -18.82 -3.93 -9.31
C ALA A 29 -18.79 -2.75 -8.32
N ASN A 30 -19.90 -1.99 -8.22
CA ASN A 30 -20.05 -0.88 -7.28
C ASN A 30 -20.21 -1.33 -5.80
N GLU A 31 -20.43 -2.61 -5.54
CA GLU A 31 -20.49 -3.19 -4.18
C GLU A 31 -19.10 -3.49 -3.62
N VAL A 32 -18.06 -3.49 -4.47
CA VAL A 32 -16.68 -3.72 -4.04
C VAL A 32 -16.20 -2.53 -3.22
N LEU A 33 -15.69 -2.81 -2.02
CA LEU A 33 -15.11 -1.77 -1.17
C LEU A 33 -13.93 -1.09 -1.88
N PRO A 34 -13.78 0.24 -1.75
CA PRO A 34 -12.60 0.94 -2.23
C PRO A 34 -11.32 0.29 -1.71
N THR A 35 -10.29 0.23 -2.55
CA THR A 35 -9.00 -0.34 -2.22
C THR A 35 -8.41 0.28 -0.95
N PHE A 36 -8.10 -0.55 0.04
CA PHE A 36 -7.47 -0.13 1.28
C PHE A 36 -6.60 -1.23 1.89
N HIS A 37 -5.75 -0.84 2.83
CA HIS A 37 -5.05 -1.78 3.71
C HIS A 37 -5.75 -1.89 5.06
N GLY A 38 -6.10 -3.11 5.45
CA GLY A 38 -6.69 -3.39 6.76
C GLY A 38 -5.70 -3.03 7.88
N TYR A 39 -6.21 -2.45 8.97
CA TYR A 39 -5.44 -1.93 10.10
C TYR A 39 -4.50 -0.75 9.80
N ALA A 40 -4.56 -0.16 8.59
CA ALA A 40 -3.91 1.11 8.34
C ALA A 40 -4.55 2.21 9.21
N LYS A 41 -3.71 3.13 9.72
CA LYS A 41 -4.18 4.27 10.49
C LYS A 41 -4.98 5.21 9.59
N SER A 42 -6.20 5.56 10.00
CA SER A 42 -6.98 6.61 9.33
C SER A 42 -6.35 7.99 9.54
N GLY A 43 -6.38 8.83 8.51
CA GLY A 43 -5.91 10.21 8.58
C GLY A 43 -5.61 10.79 7.20
N THR A 44 -5.36 12.10 7.18
CA THR A 44 -4.93 12.84 5.99
C THR A 44 -3.58 13.46 6.26
N VAL A 45 -2.62 13.21 5.37
CA VAL A 45 -1.27 13.77 5.43
C VAL A 45 -0.87 14.30 4.06
N SER A 46 0.02 15.27 4.04
CA SER A 46 0.66 15.76 2.83
C SER A 46 2.16 15.89 3.08
N GLY A 47 2.94 15.61 2.04
CA GLY A 47 4.40 15.66 2.13
C GLY A 47 5.04 15.34 0.79
N PRO A 48 6.35 15.60 0.64
CA PRO A 48 7.10 15.19 -0.55
C PRO A 48 7.06 13.68 -0.73
N VAL A 49 7.00 13.21 -1.96
CA VAL A 49 7.02 11.77 -2.27
C VAL A 49 8.46 11.31 -2.46
N VAL A 50 8.86 10.22 -1.80
CA VAL A 50 10.17 9.58 -1.99
C VAL A 50 9.95 8.13 -2.41
N TYR A 51 10.55 7.74 -3.53
CA TYR A 51 10.55 6.34 -3.97
C TYR A 51 11.53 5.51 -3.13
N VAL A 52 11.03 4.43 -2.51
CA VAL A 52 11.77 3.60 -1.54
C VAL A 52 11.96 2.16 -2.01
N ASN A 53 11.91 1.91 -3.32
CA ASN A 53 12.02 0.56 -3.89
C ASN A 53 10.99 -0.41 -3.27
N TYR A 54 11.38 -1.48 -2.56
CA TYR A 54 10.44 -2.41 -1.90
C TYR A 54 10.20 -2.07 -0.42
N GLY A 55 10.71 -0.93 0.08
CA GLY A 55 10.54 -0.50 1.47
C GLY A 55 11.27 -1.39 2.48
N ARG A 56 12.33 -2.07 2.05
CA ARG A 56 13.17 -2.89 2.95
C ARG A 56 14.12 -2.00 3.74
N VAL A 57 14.64 -2.51 4.85
CA VAL A 57 15.57 -1.76 5.71
C VAL A 57 16.80 -1.26 4.91
N GLU A 58 17.33 -2.10 4.01
CA GLU A 58 18.44 -1.75 3.11
C GLU A 58 18.09 -0.66 2.09
N ASP A 59 16.82 -0.56 1.68
CA ASP A 59 16.38 0.49 0.75
C ASP A 59 16.44 1.86 1.46
N TYR A 60 16.05 1.93 2.74
CA TYR A 60 16.17 3.15 3.55
C TYR A 60 17.62 3.49 3.93
N ALA A 61 18.44 2.47 4.22
CA ALA A 61 19.88 2.68 4.45
C ALA A 61 20.55 3.32 3.23
N THR A 62 20.25 2.81 2.03
CA THR A 62 20.75 3.37 0.77
C THR A 62 20.32 4.82 0.58
N LEU A 63 19.04 5.14 0.83
CA LEU A 63 18.53 6.52 0.74
C LEU A 63 19.26 7.46 1.71
N LYS A 64 19.54 7.01 2.93
CA LYS A 64 20.29 7.78 3.92
C LYS A 64 21.73 8.04 3.46
N GLU A 65 22.40 7.05 2.88
CA GLU A 65 23.75 7.22 2.29
C GLU A 65 23.75 8.21 1.12
N MET A 66 22.66 8.25 0.35
CA MET A 66 22.44 9.24 -0.71
C MET A 66 22.05 10.63 -0.18
N GLY A 67 21.94 10.82 1.14
CA GLY A 67 21.57 12.10 1.76
C GLY A 67 20.08 12.44 1.67
N VAL A 68 19.21 11.46 1.40
CA VAL A 68 17.76 11.66 1.34
C VAL A 68 17.18 11.64 2.77
N ASN A 69 16.45 12.70 3.13
CA ASN A 69 15.75 12.80 4.41
C ASN A 69 14.28 12.34 4.26
N MET A 70 13.89 11.32 5.03
CA MET A 70 12.55 10.75 5.00
C MET A 70 11.56 11.44 5.95
N SER A 71 12.02 12.32 6.84
CA SER A 71 11.17 13.01 7.80
C SER A 71 10.08 13.86 7.10
N GLY A 72 8.82 13.61 7.41
CA GLY A 72 7.68 14.36 6.85
C GLY A 72 7.33 13.99 5.41
N THR A 73 7.88 12.90 4.88
CA THR A 73 7.64 12.46 3.49
C THR A 73 6.53 11.41 3.36
N ILE A 74 6.07 11.18 2.14
CA ILE A 74 5.24 10.04 1.76
C ILE A 74 6.13 9.03 1.03
N ALA A 75 6.27 7.82 1.58
CA ALA A 75 7.06 6.76 0.95
C ALA A 75 6.26 6.09 -0.18
N LEU A 76 6.83 6.04 -1.38
CA LEU A 76 6.30 5.29 -2.53
C LEU A 76 7.06 3.97 -2.67
N ALA A 77 6.40 2.86 -2.33
CA ALA A 77 6.98 1.53 -2.30
C ALA A 77 6.28 0.58 -3.29
N LYS A 78 7.06 -0.29 -3.92
CA LYS A 78 6.54 -1.47 -4.61
C LYS A 78 6.09 -2.50 -3.61
N TYR A 79 4.97 -3.14 -3.91
CA TYR A 79 4.59 -4.37 -3.25
C TYR A 79 5.59 -5.50 -3.58
N GLY A 80 5.96 -6.30 -2.58
CA GLY A 80 6.74 -7.53 -2.74
C GLY A 80 7.98 -7.58 -1.85
N GLN A 81 8.73 -8.68 -1.94
CA GLN A 81 9.97 -8.99 -1.19
C GLN A 81 9.83 -9.14 0.34
N ILE A 82 9.05 -8.27 0.99
CA ILE A 82 8.75 -8.31 2.43
C ILE A 82 7.24 -8.19 2.66
N PHE A 83 6.79 -8.43 3.89
CA PHE A 83 5.41 -8.23 4.26
C PHE A 83 5.04 -6.74 4.22
N ARG A 84 3.86 -6.38 3.70
CA ARG A 84 3.43 -4.99 3.58
C ARG A 84 3.37 -4.23 4.90
N GLY A 85 3.09 -4.91 6.01
CA GLY A 85 3.15 -4.30 7.33
C GLY A 85 4.57 -3.87 7.71
N ASP A 86 5.60 -4.60 7.25
CA ASP A 86 6.99 -4.20 7.45
C ASP A 86 7.37 -3.03 6.53
N ILE A 87 6.85 -2.95 5.30
CA ILE A 87 7.00 -1.75 4.45
C ILE A 87 6.50 -0.50 5.21
N VAL A 88 5.31 -0.59 5.82
CA VAL A 88 4.72 0.52 6.58
C VAL A 88 5.54 0.83 7.84
N ALA A 89 5.97 -0.19 8.58
CA ALA A 89 6.76 -0.01 9.80
C ALA A 89 8.13 0.65 9.50
N ASN A 90 8.85 0.14 8.49
CA ASN A 90 10.15 0.69 8.11
C ASN A 90 10.04 2.15 7.64
N ALA A 91 8.98 2.49 6.88
CA ALA A 91 8.73 3.87 6.46
C ALA A 91 8.50 4.79 7.66
N TYR A 92 7.69 4.34 8.62
CA TYR A 92 7.43 5.06 9.85
C TYR A 92 8.71 5.29 10.67
N ASP A 93 9.52 4.24 10.84
CA ASP A 93 10.80 4.31 11.55
C ASP A 93 11.79 5.27 10.86
N ALA A 94 11.72 5.39 9.53
CA ALA A 94 12.50 6.36 8.76
C ALA A 94 11.96 7.81 8.87
N GLY A 95 10.79 8.04 9.46
CA GLY A 95 10.17 9.35 9.64
C GLY A 95 9.15 9.74 8.57
N ALA A 96 8.76 8.82 7.69
CA ALA A 96 7.67 9.07 6.75
C ALA A 96 6.33 9.23 7.50
N VAL A 97 5.47 10.11 6.99
CA VAL A 97 4.14 10.39 7.54
C VAL A 97 3.02 9.64 6.81
N GLY A 98 3.33 9.05 5.66
CA GLY A 98 2.41 8.23 4.87
C GLY A 98 3.16 7.25 3.96
N VAL A 99 2.45 6.22 3.49
CA VAL A 99 2.99 5.21 2.59
C VAL A 99 1.99 4.91 1.48
N LEU A 100 2.46 4.89 0.25
CA LEU A 100 1.76 4.40 -0.93
C LEU A 100 2.44 3.11 -1.38
N ILE A 101 1.69 2.01 -1.42
CA ILE A 101 2.17 0.72 -1.91
C ILE A 101 1.49 0.42 -3.24
N TYR A 102 2.28 0.17 -4.28
CA TYR A 102 1.76 -0.13 -5.62
C TYR A 102 2.27 -1.48 -6.15
N THR A 103 1.47 -2.11 -7.00
CA THR A 103 1.81 -3.37 -7.66
C THR A 103 2.63 -3.08 -8.92
N ASP A 104 3.93 -3.40 -8.93
CA ASP A 104 4.78 -3.12 -10.10
C ASP A 104 4.56 -4.13 -11.23
N ARG A 105 4.44 -3.64 -12.48
CA ARG A 105 4.30 -4.48 -13.67
C ARG A 105 5.44 -5.49 -13.81
N LYS A 106 6.65 -5.12 -13.39
CA LYS A 106 7.82 -6.00 -13.41
C LYS A 106 7.54 -7.31 -12.65
N ASP A 107 6.87 -7.21 -11.52
CA ASP A 107 6.71 -8.34 -10.60
C ASP A 107 5.36 -9.04 -10.77
N TYR A 108 4.31 -8.30 -11.14
CA TYR A 108 2.93 -8.80 -11.16
C TYR A 108 2.19 -8.59 -12.48
N GLY A 109 2.80 -7.88 -13.44
CA GLY A 109 2.20 -7.54 -14.73
C GLY A 109 2.85 -8.25 -15.92
N GLY A 110 3.52 -9.38 -15.70
CA GLY A 110 4.17 -10.18 -16.74
C GLY A 110 5.56 -9.72 -17.15
N GLY A 111 6.21 -8.92 -16.30
CA GLY A 111 7.60 -8.52 -16.51
C GLY A 111 7.76 -7.48 -17.61
N ARG A 112 8.91 -7.50 -18.29
CA ARG A 112 9.24 -6.63 -19.43
C ARG A 112 9.07 -7.41 -20.74
N GLY A 113 7.84 -7.77 -21.08
CA GLY A 113 7.53 -8.45 -22.33
C GLY A 113 6.15 -8.08 -22.87
N SER A 114 5.75 -8.78 -23.94
CA SER A 114 4.44 -8.72 -24.59
C SER A 114 3.32 -9.40 -23.80
N ALA A 115 3.58 -9.77 -22.53
CA ALA A 115 2.57 -10.29 -21.64
C ALA A 115 1.39 -9.32 -21.56
N LYS A 116 0.19 -9.87 -21.72
CA LYS A 116 -1.06 -9.15 -21.57
C LYS A 116 -1.50 -9.20 -20.11
N TRP A 117 -2.53 -8.45 -19.77
CA TRP A 117 -3.14 -8.47 -18.44
C TRP A 117 -4.48 -9.19 -18.51
N PHE A 118 -5.00 -9.54 -17.34
CA PHE A 118 -6.38 -9.99 -17.24
C PHE A 118 -7.32 -8.94 -17.88
N PRO A 119 -8.30 -9.35 -18.71
CA PRO A 119 -8.78 -10.73 -18.90
C PRO A 119 -8.02 -11.59 -19.92
N ASP A 120 -7.12 -11.01 -20.72
CA ASP A 120 -6.45 -11.71 -21.83
C ASP A 120 -5.34 -12.68 -21.38
N ASP A 121 -4.80 -12.50 -20.19
CA ASP A 121 -3.76 -13.34 -19.59
C ASP A 121 -3.83 -13.26 -18.05
N LYS A 122 -3.04 -14.06 -17.34
CA LYS A 122 -3.11 -14.20 -15.87
C LYS A 122 -2.55 -13.03 -15.05
N TRP A 123 -2.02 -11.99 -15.70
CA TRP A 123 -1.27 -10.93 -15.04
C TRP A 123 -2.17 -9.79 -14.54
N MET A 124 -1.72 -9.08 -13.50
CA MET A 124 -2.48 -7.99 -12.87
C MET A 124 -2.75 -6.85 -13.86
N PRO A 125 -4.01 -6.40 -14.02
CA PRO A 125 -4.34 -5.23 -14.83
C PRO A 125 -3.86 -3.93 -14.17
N PRO A 126 -3.79 -2.80 -14.91
CA PRO A 126 -3.27 -1.54 -14.38
C PRO A 126 -4.09 -0.94 -13.24
N SER A 127 -5.40 -1.24 -13.22
CA SER A 127 -6.32 -0.86 -12.15
C SER A 127 -6.30 -1.84 -10.97
N GLY A 128 -5.59 -2.98 -11.09
CA GLY A 128 -5.55 -4.02 -10.08
C GLY A 128 -4.61 -3.64 -8.93
N VAL A 129 -5.13 -3.65 -7.71
CA VAL A 129 -4.35 -3.37 -6.50
C VAL A 129 -4.45 -4.55 -5.55
N GLN A 130 -3.31 -4.91 -4.95
CA GLN A 130 -3.30 -5.96 -3.95
C GLN A 130 -3.77 -5.41 -2.60
N VAL A 131 -4.95 -5.85 -2.16
CA VAL A 131 -5.49 -5.56 -0.82
C VAL A 131 -4.86 -6.46 0.25
N GLY A 132 -4.92 -6.05 1.51
CA GLY A 132 -4.47 -6.88 2.63
C GLY A 132 -4.21 -6.11 3.91
N SER A 133 -4.04 -6.86 5.01
CA SER A 133 -3.69 -6.32 6.33
C SER A 133 -2.24 -5.83 6.37
N VAL A 134 -2.02 -4.70 7.05
CA VAL A 134 -0.70 -4.20 7.48
C VAL A 134 -0.41 -4.50 8.96
N PHE A 135 -1.32 -5.18 9.67
CA PHE A 135 -1.12 -5.61 11.05
C PHE A 135 -0.02 -6.67 11.14
N ARG A 136 0.96 -6.45 12.03
CA ARG A 136 2.14 -7.32 12.23
C ARG A 136 1.96 -8.37 13.33
N GLY A 137 0.83 -8.36 14.04
CA GLY A 137 0.52 -9.35 15.07
C GLY A 137 -0.23 -10.57 14.52
N THR A 138 -0.58 -11.49 15.41
CA THR A 138 -1.37 -12.69 15.09
C THR A 138 -2.68 -12.68 15.85
N GLY A 139 -3.76 -13.16 15.20
CA GLY A 139 -5.09 -13.21 15.79
C GLY A 139 -5.77 -11.84 15.88
N ASP A 140 -6.74 -11.73 16.78
CA ASP A 140 -7.43 -10.47 17.09
C ASP A 140 -6.47 -9.53 17.84
N PRO A 141 -6.18 -8.34 17.29
CA PRO A 141 -5.27 -7.37 17.93
C PRO A 141 -5.71 -6.94 19.33
N THR A 142 -6.99 -7.12 19.66
CA THR A 142 -7.56 -6.69 20.94
C THR A 142 -7.57 -7.79 22.00
N THR A 143 -7.31 -9.05 21.63
CA THR A 143 -7.31 -10.21 22.54
C THR A 143 -6.06 -11.10 22.32
N PRO A 144 -4.84 -10.55 22.41
CA PRO A 144 -3.63 -11.32 22.07
C PRO A 144 -3.46 -12.54 22.97
N GLY A 145 -3.32 -13.70 22.35
CA GLY A 145 -3.15 -14.99 23.05
C GLY A 145 -4.43 -15.56 23.66
N LEU A 146 -5.58 -14.91 23.48
CA LEU A 146 -6.86 -15.35 24.04
C LEU A 146 -7.92 -15.55 22.95
N PRO A 147 -8.92 -16.41 23.17
CA PRO A 147 -10.06 -16.51 22.27
C PRO A 147 -10.91 -15.22 22.29
N SER A 148 -11.24 -14.69 21.12
CA SER A 148 -12.10 -13.52 20.93
C SER A 148 -13.57 -13.80 21.25
N SER A 149 -13.88 -14.09 22.51
CA SER A 149 -15.24 -14.34 23.01
C SER A 149 -15.90 -13.04 23.51
N ARG A 150 -17.21 -13.09 23.77
CA ARG A 150 -17.93 -11.95 24.37
C ARG A 150 -17.45 -11.61 25.77
N ALA A 151 -17.03 -12.61 26.55
CA ALA A 151 -16.59 -12.44 27.93
C ALA A 151 -15.11 -12.06 28.06
N CYS A 152 -14.33 -12.13 26.97
CA CYS A 152 -12.91 -11.79 26.99
C CYS A 152 -12.70 -10.28 27.14
N GLU A 153 -11.84 -9.91 28.07
CA GLU A 153 -11.31 -8.54 28.19
C GLU A 153 -10.52 -8.17 26.93
N ARG A 154 -10.58 -6.89 26.53
CA ARG A 154 -9.92 -6.37 25.34
C ARG A 154 -8.96 -5.25 25.70
N LEU A 155 -7.80 -5.20 25.06
CA LEU A 155 -6.77 -4.19 25.34
C LEU A 155 -7.24 -2.73 25.18
N TYR A 156 -8.24 -2.49 24.32
CA TYR A 156 -8.82 -1.15 24.12
C TYR A 156 -10.19 -0.97 24.81
N GLY A 157 -10.62 -1.94 25.62
CA GLY A 157 -11.81 -1.85 26.48
C GLY A 157 -11.40 -1.43 27.89
N LYS A 158 -11.50 -0.14 28.21
CA LYS A 158 -11.28 0.36 29.57
C LYS A 158 -12.21 -0.32 30.59
N CYS A 159 -11.64 -0.90 31.64
CA CYS A 159 -11.84 -0.40 33.01
C CYS A 159 -10.50 -0.48 33.76
N LEU A 160 -10.21 0.59 34.52
CA LEU A 160 -9.11 0.65 35.49
C LEU A 160 -9.27 -0.43 36.58
#